data_AF-A0A942QJD1-F1
#
_entry.id   AF-A0A942QJD1-F1
#
_cell.length_a   1.000
_cell.length_b   1.000
_cell.length_c   1.000
_cell.angle_alpha   90.00
_cell.angle_beta   90.00
_cell.angle_gamma   90.00
#
_symmetry.space_group_name_H-M   'P 1'
#
loop_
_entity.id
_entity.type
_entity.pdbx_description
1 polymer ?
#
loop_
_entity_poly.entity_id
_entity_poly.type
_entity_poly.pdbx_seq_one_letter_code
_entity_poly.pdbx_strand_id
1 'polypeptide(L)'
;MLLKSLKMINFRQFINEEIDFAADSERNVTVIMGENGAGKTTISQAFSWCLYGDTDFDDKLMLNKIVASQMIPNEEKTVKVQLDLIHSGIEYTIITEQNYKKEFSNKLKPNNVIRNIAYKN
;
A
#
# COMPACT_ATOMS: atom_id res chain seq x y z
N MET A 1 -9.33 -12.78 -12.80
CA MET A 1 -8.93 -12.04 -11.58
C MET A 1 -9.96 -10.95 -11.35
N LEU A 2 -10.47 -10.81 -10.14
CA LEU A 2 -11.43 -9.78 -9.74
C LEU A 2 -10.89 -9.08 -8.49
N LEU A 3 -10.68 -7.76 -8.55
CA LEU A 3 -10.22 -6.98 -7.40
C LEU A 3 -11.40 -6.74 -6.45
N LYS A 4 -11.18 -6.86 -5.14
CA LYS A 4 -12.18 -6.57 -4.11
C LYS A 4 -11.90 -5.24 -3.43
N SER A 5 -10.74 -5.12 -2.80
CA SER A 5 -10.33 -3.89 -2.13
C SER A 5 -8.82 -3.71 -2.11
N LEU A 6 -8.38 -2.46 -1.99
CA LEU A 6 -7.00 -2.06 -1.77
C LEU A 6 -6.93 -1.13 -0.57
N LYS A 7 -6.27 -1.57 0.50
CA LYS A 7 -6.04 -0.78 1.72
C LYS A 7 -4.58 -0.35 1.81
N MET A 8 -4.35 0.92 2.12
CA MET A 8 -3.03 1.54 2.19
C MET A 8 -2.86 2.25 3.54
N ILE A 9 -1.84 1.86 4.31
CA ILE A 9 -1.48 2.46 5.59
C ILE A 9 -0.08 3.07 5.46
N ASN A 10 0.02 4.36 5.76
CA ASN A 10 1.24 5.17 5.70
C ASN A 10 2.01 5.07 4.37
N PHE A 11 1.33 4.75 3.27
CA PHE A 11 1.92 4.55 1.96
C PHE A 11 1.89 5.85 1.15
N ARG A 12 3.06 6.50 1.02
CA ARG A 12 3.24 7.79 0.32
C ARG A 12 2.24 8.82 0.83
N GLN A 13 1.40 9.45 -0.01
CA GLN A 13 0.46 10.46 0.48
C GLN A 13 -0.73 9.89 1.26
N PHE A 14 -0.94 8.56 1.28
CA PHE A 14 -2.05 7.92 1.99
C PHE A 14 -1.64 7.50 3.40
N ILE A 15 -2.35 8.00 4.44
CA ILE A 15 -2.08 7.63 5.84
C ILE A 15 -2.89 6.39 6.24
N ASN A 16 -4.18 6.35 5.87
CA ASN A 16 -5.06 5.23 6.11
C ASN A 16 -6.24 5.33 5.13
N GLU A 17 -6.08 4.78 3.94
CA GLU A 17 -7.07 4.84 2.87
C GLU A 17 -7.44 3.44 2.40
N GLU A 18 -8.68 3.30 1.93
CA GLU A 18 -9.22 2.04 1.41
C GLU A 18 -10.08 2.30 0.18
N ILE A 19 -9.90 1.49 -0.85
CA ILE A 19 -10.64 1.56 -2.11
C ILE A 19 -11.36 0.24 -2.29
N ASP A 20 -12.69 0.28 -2.34
CA ASP A 20 -13.50 -0.85 -2.78
C ASP A 20 -13.68 -0.81 -4.30
N PHE A 21 -13.39 -1.92 -4.96
CA PHE A 21 -13.52 -2.03 -6.41
C PHE A 21 -14.91 -2.53 -6.82
N ALA A 22 -15.30 -2.10 -8.00
CA ALA A 22 -16.52 -2.53 -8.66
C ALA A 22 -16.43 -4.03 -8.95
N ALA A 23 -17.31 -4.82 -8.31
CA ALA A 23 -17.29 -6.28 -8.37
C ALA A 23 -18.61 -6.88 -8.91
N ASP A 24 -19.55 -6.04 -9.35
CA ASP A 24 -20.86 -6.45 -9.87
C ASP A 24 -20.79 -6.71 -11.38
N SER A 25 -21.65 -7.60 -11.90
CA SER A 25 -21.74 -7.90 -13.33
C SER A 25 -22.26 -6.75 -14.18
N GLU A 26 -23.08 -5.86 -13.62
CA GLU A 26 -23.64 -4.67 -14.29
C GLU A 26 -22.81 -3.40 -14.02
N ARG A 27 -22.14 -3.34 -12.86
CA ARG A 27 -21.24 -2.24 -12.48
C ARG A 27 -19.86 -2.81 -12.19
N ASN A 28 -19.07 -2.98 -13.26
CA ASN A 28 -17.75 -3.62 -13.25
C ASN A 28 -16.59 -2.64 -13.52
N VAL A 29 -16.85 -1.33 -13.53
CA VAL A 29 -15.84 -0.29 -13.77
C VAL A 29 -15.68 0.59 -12.55
N THR A 30 -14.47 0.70 -12.02
CA THR A 30 -14.07 1.71 -11.03
C THR A 30 -13.30 2.82 -11.72
N VAL A 31 -13.77 4.06 -11.60
CA VAL A 31 -13.06 5.24 -12.10
C VAL A 31 -12.44 5.98 -10.92
N ILE A 32 -11.12 6.13 -10.90
CA ILE A 32 -10.39 6.89 -9.90
C ILE A 32 -10.05 8.27 -10.47
N MET A 33 -10.72 9.30 -9.98
CA MET A 33 -10.51 10.69 -10.39
C MET A 33 -9.81 11.49 -9.29
N GLY A 34 -8.99 12.44 -9.71
CA GLY A 34 -8.28 13.35 -8.82
C GLY A 34 -7.37 14.26 -9.62
N GLU A 35 -6.92 15.34 -9.01
CA GLU A 35 -6.00 16.28 -9.65
C GLU A 35 -4.59 15.69 -9.82
N ASN A 36 -3.72 16.39 -10.54
CA ASN A 36 -2.31 16.01 -10.61
C ASN A 36 -1.67 16.15 -9.23
N GLY A 37 -0.87 15.15 -8.83
CA GLY A 37 -0.31 15.08 -7.48
C GLY A 37 -1.27 14.52 -6.42
N ALA A 38 -2.56 14.33 -6.70
CA ALA A 38 -3.52 13.79 -5.73
C ALA A 38 -3.28 12.31 -5.37
N GLY A 39 -2.41 11.60 -6.11
CA GLY A 39 -2.03 10.24 -5.76
C GLY A 39 -2.45 9.11 -6.70
N LYS A 40 -3.01 9.41 -7.88
CA LYS A 40 -3.47 8.38 -8.82
C LYS A 40 -2.36 7.39 -9.21
N THR A 41 -1.18 7.89 -9.57
CA THR A 41 0.00 7.04 -9.86
C THR A 41 0.43 6.24 -8.63
N THR A 42 0.31 6.80 -7.43
CA THR A 42 0.59 6.08 -6.18
C THR A 42 -0.34 4.89 -5.96
N ILE A 43 -1.62 5.01 -6.31
CA ILE A 43 -2.56 3.87 -6.25
C ILE A 43 -2.09 2.78 -7.22
N SER A 44 -1.71 3.15 -8.45
CA SER A 44 -1.15 2.19 -9.41
C SER A 44 0.12 1.51 -8.86
N GLN A 45 1.02 2.27 -8.22
CA GLN A 45 2.25 1.75 -7.64
C GLN A 45 2.01 0.92 -6.38
N ALA A 46 0.92 1.14 -5.64
CA ALA A 46 0.53 0.31 -4.51
C ALA A 46 0.23 -1.13 -4.95
N PHE A 47 -0.37 -1.32 -6.14
CA PHE A 47 -0.52 -2.66 -6.73
C PHE A 47 0.84 -3.28 -7.04
N SER A 48 1.74 -2.56 -7.71
CA SER A 48 3.08 -3.06 -8.03
C SER A 48 3.84 -3.47 -6.77
N TRP A 49 3.77 -2.65 -5.72
CA TRP A 49 4.42 -2.92 -4.46
C TRP A 49 3.80 -4.13 -3.75
N CYS A 50 2.47 -4.22 -3.72
CA CYS A 50 1.77 -5.31 -3.06
C CYS A 50 1.98 -6.66 -3.77
N LEU A 51 1.98 -6.66 -5.11
CA LEU A 51 2.08 -7.88 -5.93
C LEU A 51 3.52 -8.31 -6.20
N TYR A 52 4.46 -7.37 -6.31
CA TYR A 52 5.84 -7.63 -6.74
C TYR A 52 6.90 -7.14 -5.76
N GLY A 53 6.60 -6.18 -4.89
CA GLY A 53 7.49 -5.75 -3.79
C GLY A 53 8.43 -4.63 -4.16
N ASP A 54 8.23 -4.06 -5.34
CA ASP A 54 8.98 -2.92 -5.82
C ASP A 54 8.02 -1.86 -6.36
N THR A 55 8.54 -0.65 -6.50
CA THR A 55 7.88 0.50 -7.10
C THR A 55 8.83 1.19 -8.05
N ASP A 56 8.28 1.85 -9.07
CA ASP A 56 9.04 2.62 -10.07
C ASP A 56 9.40 4.02 -9.57
N PHE A 57 9.28 4.27 -8.27
CA PHE A 57 9.67 5.55 -7.69
C PHE A 57 11.20 5.66 -7.57
N ASP A 58 11.73 6.83 -7.94
CA ASP A 58 13.14 7.19 -7.70
C ASP A 58 13.46 7.19 -6.20
N ASP A 59 12.57 7.79 -5.40
CA ASP A 59 12.64 7.75 -3.94
C ASP A 59 12.02 6.46 -3.42
N LYS A 60 12.87 5.58 -2.89
CA LYS A 60 12.51 4.27 -2.34
C LYS A 60 11.86 4.32 -0.95
N LEU A 61 11.76 5.50 -0.32
CA LEU A 61 11.03 5.65 0.95
C LEU A 61 9.52 5.62 0.71
N MET A 62 8.87 4.53 1.13
CA MET A 62 7.42 4.38 0.99
C MET A 62 6.64 5.09 2.11
N LEU A 63 7.28 5.34 3.25
CA LEU A 63 6.63 5.94 4.40
C LEU A 63 6.11 7.35 4.09
N ASN A 64 4.88 7.61 4.52
CA ASN A 64 4.26 8.93 4.44
C ASN A 64 5.12 9.99 5.14
N LYS A 65 5.34 11.12 4.45
CA LYS A 65 6.25 12.19 4.92
C LYS A 65 5.75 12.91 6.17
N ILE A 66 4.44 13.06 6.35
CA ILE A 66 3.84 13.68 7.54
C ILE A 66 4.00 12.73 8.74
N VAL A 67 3.72 11.45 8.54
CA VAL A 67 3.92 10.43 9.59
C VAL A 67 5.40 10.38 9.99
N ALA A 68 6.30 10.38 9.01
CA ALA A 68 7.74 10.35 9.22
C ALA A 68 8.31 11.58 9.95
N SER A 69 7.72 12.77 9.73
CA SER A 69 8.14 14.01 10.40
C SER A 69 7.64 14.10 11.84
N GLN A 70 6.53 13.44 12.15
CA GLN A 70 5.96 13.37 13.49
C GLN A 70 6.58 12.27 14.37
N MET A 71 7.35 11.35 13.77
CA MET A 71 8.02 10.28 14.51
C MET A 71 9.08 10.82 15.48
N ILE A 72 9.06 10.34 16.72
CA ILE A 72 10.11 10.60 17.71
C ILE A 72 11.26 9.58 17.61
N PRO A 73 12.47 9.89 18.13
CA PRO A 73 13.57 8.92 18.15
C PRO A 73 13.18 7.59 18.79
N ASN A 74 13.65 6.50 18.18
CA ASN A 74 13.33 5.11 18.51
C ASN A 74 11.88 4.67 18.25
N GLU A 75 11.02 5.54 17.70
CA GLU A 75 9.68 5.15 17.23
C GLU A 75 9.77 4.32 15.94
N GLU A 76 8.82 3.42 15.80
CA GLU A 76 8.64 2.60 14.61
C GLU A 76 7.25 2.79 14.00
N LYS A 77 7.19 2.88 12.68
CA LYS A 77 5.95 2.95 11.91
C LYS A 77 5.98 1.94 10.78
N THR A 78 4.83 1.33 10.54
CA THR A 78 4.67 0.34 9.47
C THR A 78 3.95 0.99 8.28
N VAL A 79 4.53 0.78 7.11
CA VAL A 79 3.86 0.94 5.82
C VAL A 79 3.22 -0.40 5.47
N LYS A 80 1.95 -0.39 5.08
CA LYS A 80 1.21 -1.60 4.70
C LYS A 80 0.36 -1.34 3.48
N VAL A 81 0.38 -2.27 2.53
CA VAL A 81 -0.60 -2.36 1.45
C VAL A 81 -1.21 -3.75 1.47
N GLN A 82 -2.54 -3.80 1.58
CA GLN A 82 -3.32 -5.02 1.51
C GLN A 82 -4.19 -4.99 0.25
N LEU A 83 -4.13 -6.07 -0.52
CA LEU A 83 -4.93 -6.28 -1.70
C LEU A 83 -5.76 -7.56 -1.52
N ASP A 84 -7.08 -7.39 -1.56
CA ASP A 84 -8.02 -8.50 -1.56
C ASP A 84 -8.54 -8.72 -2.99
N LEU A 85 -8.50 -9.97 -3.46
CA LEU A 85 -8.87 -10.33 -4.82
C LEU A 85 -9.41 -11.76 -4.92
N ILE A 86 -10.15 -12.03 -5.99
CA ILE A 86 -10.55 -13.38 -6.39
C ILE A 86 -9.79 -13.80 -7.63
N HIS A 87 -9.15 -14.96 -7.59
CA HIS A 87 -8.48 -15.57 -8.73
C HIS A 87 -8.87 -17.04 -8.84
N SER A 88 -9.42 -17.43 -10.00
CA SER A 88 -9.89 -18.80 -10.26
C SER A 88 -10.88 -19.33 -9.21
N GLY A 89 -11.76 -18.44 -8.72
CA GLY A 89 -12.77 -18.77 -7.69
C GLY A 89 -12.26 -18.77 -6.25
N ILE A 90 -10.96 -18.61 -6.03
CA ILE A 90 -10.35 -18.60 -4.70
C ILE A 90 -10.16 -17.15 -4.24
N GLU A 91 -10.51 -16.87 -2.98
CA GLU A 91 -10.27 -15.58 -2.34
C GLU A 91 -8.83 -15.50 -1.83
N TYR A 92 -8.13 -14.43 -2.20
CA TYR A 92 -6.77 -14.13 -1.78
C TYR A 92 -6.70 -12.80 -1.04
N THR A 93 -5.91 -12.78 0.02
CA THR A 93 -5.45 -11.58 0.70
C THR A 93 -3.94 -11.51 0.58
N ILE A 94 -3.44 -10.50 -0.12
CA ILE A 94 -2.01 -10.23 -0.29
C ILE A 94 -1.68 -9.03 0.57
N ILE A 95 -0.71 -9.17 1.48
CA ILE A 95 -0.25 -8.10 2.36
C ILE A 95 1.24 -7.91 2.14
N THR A 96 1.63 -6.70 1.79
CA THR A 96 3.04 -6.28 1.79
C THR A 96 3.24 -5.20 2.86
N GLU A 97 4.25 -5.39 3.70
CA GLU A 97 4.56 -4.53 4.84
C GLU A 97 6.05 -4.17 4.86
N GLN A 98 6.33 -2.96 5.34
CA GLN A 98 7.70 -2.51 5.60
C GLN A 98 7.71 -1.61 6.83
N ASN A 99 8.52 -1.97 7.82
CA ASN A 99 8.70 -1.20 9.03
C ASN A 99 9.82 -0.16 8.85
N TYR A 100 9.62 1.02 9.40
CA TYR A 100 10.57 2.12 9.41
C TYR A 100 10.84 2.54 10.85
N LYS A 101 12.13 2.63 11.21
CA LYS A 101 12.57 3.08 12.52
C LYS A 101 13.19 4.48 12.44
N LYS A 102 12.80 5.37 13.34
CA LYS A 102 13.44 6.67 13.51
C LYS A 102 14.67 6.52 14.41
N GLU A 103 15.85 6.75 13.87
CA GLU A 103 17.08 6.72 14.66
C GLU A 103 17.25 8.02 15.47
N PHE A 104 18.07 7.96 16.53
CA PHE A 104 18.46 9.15 17.31
C PHE A 104 19.18 10.22 16.47
N SER A 105 19.74 9.83 15.33
CA SER A 105 20.33 10.73 14.32
C SER A 105 19.29 11.50 13.49
N ASN A 106 17.99 11.35 13.79
CA ASN A 106 16.84 11.80 13.00
C ASN A 106 16.69 11.16 11.62
N LYS A 107 17.53 10.19 11.26
CA LYS A 107 17.40 9.41 10.02
C LYS A 107 16.31 8.35 10.14
N LEU A 108 15.67 8.04 9.01
CA LEU A 108 14.74 6.93 8.89
C LEU A 108 15.49 5.71 8.36
N LYS A 109 15.40 4.59 9.07
CA LYS A 109 15.97 3.32 8.66
C LYS A 109 14.84 2.39 8.19
N PRO A 110 14.76 2.06 6.89
CA PRO A 110 13.82 1.05 6.42
C PRO A 110 14.32 -0.36 6.78
N ASN A 111 13.40 -1.21 7.24
CA ASN A 111 13.63 -2.65 7.34
C ASN A 111 13.26 -3.35 6.03
N ASN A 112 13.49 -4.66 5.98
CA ASN A 112 13.15 -5.48 4.82
C ASN A 112 11.64 -5.44 4.54
N VAL A 113 11.29 -5.49 3.26
CA VAL A 113 9.91 -5.66 2.82
C VAL A 113 9.50 -7.10 3.09
N ILE A 114 8.36 -7.30 3.75
CA ILE A 114 7.76 -8.60 4.04
C ILE A 114 6.48 -8.71 3.23
N ARG A 115 6.32 -9.81 2.48
CA ARG A 115 5.07 -10.13 1.77
C ARG A 115 4.48 -11.43 2.29
N ASN A 116 3.20 -11.40 2.59
CA ASN A 116 2.40 -12.54 3.00
C ASN A 116 1.21 -12.70 2.05
N ILE A 117 0.90 -13.94 1.69
CA ILE A 117 -0.27 -14.30 0.86
C ILE A 117 -1.08 -15.32 1.65
N ALA A 118 -2.34 -15.00 1.89
CA ALA A 118 -3.33 -15.91 2.48
C ALA A 118 -4.43 -16.19 1.45
N TYR A 119 -5.03 -17.38 1.52
CA TYR A 119 -6.16 -17.75 0.67
C TYR A 119 -7.21 -18.52 1.45
N LYS A 120 -8.46 -18.45 0.98
CA LYS A 120 -9.60 -19.22 1.52
C LYS A 120 -10.27 -19.96 0.36
N ASN A 121 -10.58 -21.24 0.60
CA ASN A 121 -11.38 -22.09 -0.29
C ASN A 121 -12.84 -22.09 0.11
#